data_AF-A0AAW0JV24-F1
#
_entry.id   AF-A0AAW0JV24-F1
#
_cell.length_a   1.000
_cell.length_b   1.000
_cell.length_c   1.000
_cell.angle_alpha   90.00
_cell.angle_beta   90.00
_cell.angle_gamma   90.00
#
_symmetry.space_group_name_H-M   'P 1'
#
loop_
_entity.id
_entity.type
_entity.pdbx_description
1 polymer ?
#
loop_
_entity_poly.entity_id
_entity_poly.type
_entity_poly.pdbx_seq_one_letter_code
_entity_poly.pdbx_strand_id
1 'polypeptide(L)'
;MMSEVSGIAKLRFKDTWLEAQRFFSQIEGKSLKSACAKILQVNTSVKPVHVKGDQSKSVLFDLCILAKEIEHLGTQKWKVTSKVWVKLLSYAASRSRANAHVQQLSRGDELIAFVWLLMAHFGLKEHAWVETRREQT
;
A
#
# COMPACT_ATOMS: atom_id res chain seq x y z
N MET A 1 -11.07 5.11 -21.67
CA MET A 1 -11.31 3.94 -20.82
C MET A 1 -10.46 4.03 -19.55
N MET A 2 -10.99 4.61 -18.49
CA MET A 2 -10.38 4.71 -17.16
C MET A 2 -11.54 4.70 -16.15
N SER A 3 -11.91 3.57 -15.55
CA SER A 3 -12.77 3.63 -14.34
C SER A 3 -12.91 2.33 -13.54
N GLU A 4 -12.86 1.13 -14.11
CA GLU A 4 -13.16 -0.08 -13.33
C GLU A 4 -12.15 -0.35 -12.21
N VAL A 5 -10.85 -0.22 -12.51
CA VAL A 5 -9.76 -0.44 -11.54
C VAL A 5 -9.77 0.63 -10.44
N SER A 6 -10.15 1.87 -10.77
CA SER A 6 -10.27 2.98 -9.82
C SER A 6 -11.43 2.74 -8.83
N GLY A 7 -12.56 2.22 -9.32
CA GLY A 7 -13.71 1.87 -8.49
C GLY A 7 -13.42 0.73 -7.52
N ILE A 8 -12.74 -0.32 -7.98
CA ILE A 8 -12.40 -1.48 -7.14
C ILE A 8 -11.40 -1.13 -6.04
N ALA A 9 -10.39 -0.30 -6.34
CA ALA A 9 -9.42 0.14 -5.34
C ALA A 9 -10.08 0.98 -4.23
N LYS A 10 -10.96 1.92 -4.62
CA LYS A 10 -11.71 2.76 -3.66
C LYS A 10 -12.64 1.93 -2.79
N LEU A 11 -13.33 0.93 -3.37
CA LEU A 11 -14.19 0.01 -2.62
C LEU A 11 -13.38 -0.83 -1.64
N ARG A 12 -12.26 -1.43 -2.09
CA ARG A 12 -11.36 -2.20 -1.22
C ARG A 12 -10.84 -1.37 -0.05
N PHE A 13 -10.45 -0.12 -0.30
CA PHE A 13 -10.00 0.79 0.75
C PHE A 13 -11.11 1.03 1.78
N LYS A 14 -12.33 1.36 1.31
CA LYS A 14 -13.49 1.59 2.18
C LYS A 14 -13.83 0.35 3.01
N ASP A 15 -13.91 -0.83 2.39
CA ASP A 15 -14.21 -2.08 3.08
C ASP A 15 -13.14 -2.41 4.13
N THR A 16 -11.87 -2.27 3.76
CA THR A 16 -10.74 -2.49 4.67
C THR A 16 -10.75 -1.51 5.84
N TRP A 17 -11.03 -0.23 5.57
CA TRP A 17 -11.13 0.79 6.60
C TRP A 17 -12.26 0.50 7.58
N LEU A 18 -13.45 0.16 7.08
CA LEU A 18 -14.60 -0.17 7.93
C LEU A 18 -14.35 -1.42 8.78
N GLU A 19 -13.74 -2.46 8.20
CA GLU A 19 -13.36 -3.65 8.95
C GLU A 19 -12.28 -3.36 9.99
N ALA A 20 -11.27 -2.57 9.62
CA ALA A 20 -10.22 -2.13 10.55
C ALA A 20 -10.82 -1.34 11.71
N GLN A 21 -11.69 -0.38 11.44
CA GLN A 21 -12.33 0.42 12.48
C GLN A 21 -13.16 -0.45 13.43
N ARG A 22 -13.92 -1.43 12.92
CA ARG A 22 -14.65 -2.41 13.75
C ARG A 22 -13.72 -3.30 14.56
N PHE A 23 -12.59 -3.70 13.99
CA PHE A 23 -11.60 -4.53 14.67
C PHE A 23 -10.90 -3.75 15.80
N PHE A 24 -10.53 -2.49 15.54
CA PHE A 24 -9.81 -1.64 16.49
C PHE A 24 -10.72 -0.96 17.52
N SER A 25 -12.01 -0.76 17.24
CA SER A 25 -12.96 -0.26 18.27
C SER A 25 -13.10 -1.24 19.43
N GLN A 26 -12.95 -2.55 19.19
CA GLN A 26 -12.85 -3.58 20.24
C GLN A 26 -11.54 -3.50 21.07
N ILE A 27 -10.68 -2.53 20.77
CA ILE A 27 -9.35 -2.32 21.33
C ILE A 27 -9.22 -0.90 21.89
N GLU A 28 -10.23 -0.04 21.74
CA GLU A 28 -10.23 1.32 22.28
C GLU A 28 -9.91 1.31 23.79
N GLY A 29 -8.91 2.10 24.19
CA GLY A 29 -8.35 2.14 25.54
C GLY A 29 -7.18 1.17 25.80
N LYS A 30 -6.75 0.35 24.84
CA LYS A 30 -5.61 -0.58 24.97
C LYS A 30 -4.38 -0.09 24.19
N SER A 31 -3.20 -0.51 24.64
CA SER A 31 -1.92 -0.11 24.01
C SER A 31 -1.78 -0.66 22.59
N LEU A 32 -0.98 0.01 21.77
CA LEU A 32 -0.62 -0.45 20.41
C LEU A 32 -0.10 -1.89 20.41
N LYS A 33 0.64 -2.28 21.47
CA LYS A 33 1.14 -3.64 21.66
C LYS A 33 0.01 -4.67 21.75
N SER A 34 -1.09 -4.34 22.43
CA SER A 34 -2.28 -5.20 22.50
C SER A 34 -2.96 -5.34 21.14
N ALA A 35 -2.98 -4.27 20.34
CA ALA A 35 -3.55 -4.31 19.00
C ALA A 35 -2.72 -5.21 18.07
N CYS A 36 -1.39 -5.06 18.07
CA CYS A 36 -0.47 -5.93 17.34
C CYS A 36 -0.59 -7.40 17.77
N ALA A 37 -0.69 -7.67 19.07
CA ALA A 37 -0.87 -9.03 19.58
C ALA A 37 -2.18 -9.66 19.06
N LYS A 38 -3.29 -8.92 19.04
CA LYS A 38 -4.56 -9.40 18.49
C LYS A 38 -4.46 -9.73 17.00
N ILE A 39 -3.78 -8.90 16.20
CA ILE A 39 -3.54 -9.18 14.77
C ILE A 39 -2.79 -10.51 14.60
N LEU A 40 -1.79 -10.76 15.43
CA LEU A 40 -1.01 -12.01 15.39
C LEU A 40 -1.79 -13.24 15.91
N GLN A 41 -2.83 -13.04 16.72
CA GLN A 41 -3.66 -14.12 17.27
C GLN A 41 -4.80 -14.58 16.35
N VAL A 42 -5.16 -13.80 15.32
CA VAL A 42 -6.22 -14.16 14.35
C VAL A 42 -5.89 -15.52 13.72
N ASN A 43 -6.83 -16.47 13.68
CA ASN A 43 -6.60 -17.75 13.02
C ASN A 43 -6.55 -17.53 11.49
N THR A 44 -5.40 -17.79 10.89
CA THR A 44 -5.14 -17.57 9.45
C THR A 44 -4.90 -18.88 8.70
N SER A 45 -5.23 -20.04 9.29
CA SER A 45 -5.05 -21.35 8.64
C SER A 45 -6.00 -21.55 7.45
N VAL A 46 -7.06 -20.73 7.38
CA VAL A 46 -8.04 -20.74 6.29
C VAL A 46 -7.62 -19.74 5.23
N LYS A 47 -7.65 -20.14 3.95
CA LYS A 47 -7.32 -19.23 2.84
C LYS A 47 -8.31 -18.05 2.81
N PRO A 48 -7.85 -16.81 2.52
CA PRO A 48 -8.69 -15.61 2.48
C PRO A 48 -9.96 -15.78 1.64
N VAL A 49 -9.87 -16.51 0.51
CA VAL A 49 -11.00 -16.81 -0.39
C VAL A 49 -12.19 -17.49 0.31
N HIS A 50 -11.95 -18.27 1.37
CA HIS A 50 -12.99 -18.99 2.10
C HIS A 50 -13.55 -18.21 3.30
N VAL A 51 -12.85 -17.17 3.76
CA VAL A 51 -13.25 -16.34 4.92
C VAL A 51 -13.99 -15.09 4.46
N LYS A 52 -13.64 -14.58 3.27
CA LYS A 52 -13.99 -13.24 2.80
C LYS A 52 -15.44 -13.13 2.31
N GLY A 53 -16.07 -14.24 1.92
CA GLY A 53 -17.37 -14.24 1.24
C GLY A 53 -17.36 -13.40 -0.04
N ASP A 54 -18.46 -13.37 -0.78
CA ASP A 54 -18.63 -12.48 -1.94
C ASP A 54 -18.75 -11.00 -1.52
N GLN A 55 -19.18 -10.74 -0.28
CA GLN A 55 -19.71 -9.44 0.11
C GLN A 55 -18.68 -8.37 0.54
N SER A 56 -17.46 -8.74 0.96
CA SER A 56 -16.44 -7.76 1.40
C SER A 56 -15.14 -7.95 0.65
N LYS A 57 -14.59 -6.88 0.04
CA LYS A 57 -13.28 -6.95 -0.64
C LYS A 57 -12.10 -6.57 0.27
N SER A 58 -12.31 -6.45 1.58
CA SER A 58 -11.32 -6.05 2.58
C SER A 58 -10.04 -6.90 2.59
N VAL A 59 -8.89 -6.25 2.78
CA VAL A 59 -7.57 -6.92 2.86
C VAL A 59 -7.07 -7.10 4.30
N LEU A 60 -7.92 -6.89 5.31
CA LEU A 60 -7.50 -6.99 6.71
C LEU A 60 -7.06 -8.41 7.12
N PHE A 61 -7.72 -9.43 6.57
CA PHE A 61 -7.30 -10.81 6.79
C PHE A 61 -5.95 -11.13 6.12
N ASP A 62 -5.74 -10.63 4.91
CA ASP A 62 -4.45 -10.72 4.20
C ASP A 62 -3.34 -10.01 5.00
N LEU A 63 -3.66 -8.89 5.65
CA LEU A 63 -2.76 -8.19 6.57
C LEU A 63 -2.38 -9.05 7.77
N CYS A 64 -3.31 -9.82 8.36
CA CYS A 64 -3.00 -10.71 9.47
C CYS A 64 -2.05 -11.84 9.06
N ILE A 65 -2.22 -12.39 7.86
CA ILE A 65 -1.29 -13.37 7.27
C ILE A 65 0.09 -12.73 7.12
N LEU A 66 0.16 -11.57 6.47
CA LEU A 66 1.41 -10.86 6.22
C LEU A 66 2.13 -10.50 7.54
N ALA A 67 1.38 -10.08 8.57
CA ALA A 67 1.95 -9.77 9.88
C ALA A 67 2.65 -10.99 10.50
N LYS A 68 2.07 -12.18 10.37
CA LYS A 68 2.68 -13.44 10.85
C LYS A 68 3.90 -13.83 10.02
N GLU A 69 3.84 -13.68 8.71
CA GLU A 69 4.99 -13.94 7.83
C GLU A 69 6.16 -13.01 8.17
N ILE A 70 5.89 -11.72 8.39
CA ILE A 70 6.89 -10.74 8.81
C ILE A 70 7.48 -11.11 10.18
N GLU A 71 6.67 -11.57 11.12
CA GLU A 71 7.16 -11.98 12.44
C GLU A 71 8.03 -13.25 12.36
N HIS A 72 7.71 -14.18 11.45
CA HIS A 72 8.52 -15.37 11.19
C HIS A 72 9.91 -15.06 10.61
N LEU A 73 10.10 -13.88 10.00
CA LEU A 73 11.42 -13.41 9.52
C LEU A 73 12.37 -13.00 10.66
N GLY A 74 11.88 -12.92 11.91
CA GLY A 74 12.70 -12.61 13.08
C GLY A 74 13.47 -11.29 12.94
N THR A 75 14.80 -11.34 13.03
CA THR A 75 15.67 -10.16 12.92
C THR A 75 15.71 -9.56 11.51
N GLN A 76 15.41 -10.35 10.47
CA GLN A 76 15.42 -9.88 9.08
C GLN A 76 14.16 -9.09 8.69
N LYS A 77 13.13 -9.08 9.55
CA LYS A 77 11.84 -8.43 9.26
C LYS A 77 12.00 -6.99 8.81
N TRP A 78 12.78 -6.20 9.55
CA TRP A 78 13.01 -4.78 9.24
C TRP A 78 13.73 -4.57 7.91
N LYS A 79 14.66 -5.46 7.55
CA LYS A 79 15.40 -5.41 6.28
C LYS A 79 14.51 -5.75 5.09
N VAL A 80 13.60 -6.72 5.25
CA VAL A 80 12.65 -7.10 4.19
C VAL A 80 11.59 -6.00 4.04
N THR A 81 11.01 -5.54 5.15
CA THR A 81 10.03 -4.46 5.16
C THR A 81 10.58 -3.20 4.53
N SER A 82 11.80 -2.76 4.89
CA SER A 82 12.41 -1.56 4.29
C SER A 82 12.62 -1.69 2.79
N LYS A 83 13.08 -2.84 2.29
CA LYS A 83 13.22 -3.10 0.85
C LYS A 83 11.89 -3.03 0.10
N VAL A 84 10.82 -3.58 0.68
CA VAL A 84 9.48 -3.54 0.06
C VAL A 84 8.95 -2.10 0.04
N TRP A 85 9.10 -1.35 1.14
CA TRP A 85 8.70 0.06 1.19
C TRP A 85 9.44 0.92 0.17
N VAL A 86 10.75 0.76 0.04
CA VAL A 86 11.54 1.47 -0.99
C VAL A 86 11.00 1.16 -2.38
N LYS A 87 10.75 -0.12 -2.71
CA LYS A 87 10.18 -0.50 -4.01
C LYS A 87 8.81 0.12 -4.27
N LEU A 88 7.91 0.09 -3.27
CA LEU A 88 6.58 0.68 -3.39
C LEU A 88 6.64 2.20 -3.57
N LEU A 89 7.49 2.89 -2.79
CA LEU A 89 7.69 4.33 -2.90
C LEU A 89 8.29 4.72 -4.24
N SER A 90 9.30 3.99 -4.72
CA SER A 90 9.89 4.23 -6.05
C SER A 90 8.88 3.99 -7.17
N TYR A 91 8.03 2.98 -7.05
CA TYR A 91 6.96 2.71 -8.01
C TYR A 91 5.89 3.81 -8.02
N ALA A 92 5.47 4.27 -6.84
CA ALA A 92 4.51 5.35 -6.71
C ALA A 92 5.08 6.66 -7.27
N ALA A 93 6.34 6.97 -6.94
CA ALA A 93 7.06 8.13 -7.43
C ALA A 93 7.18 8.11 -8.97
N SER A 94 7.60 6.99 -9.57
CA SER A 94 7.79 6.91 -11.02
C SER A 94 6.50 7.08 -11.83
N ARG A 95 5.36 6.69 -11.28
CA ARG A 95 4.04 6.82 -11.92
C ARG A 95 3.36 8.16 -11.62
N SER A 96 3.87 8.94 -10.70
CA SER A 96 3.24 10.18 -10.33
C SER A 96 3.52 11.27 -11.39
N ARG A 97 2.45 11.96 -11.82
CA ARG A 97 2.48 12.86 -12.98
C ARG A 97 3.30 14.11 -12.65
N ALA A 98 4.29 14.42 -13.48
CA ALA A 98 5.18 15.58 -13.33
C ALA A 98 4.44 16.91 -13.06
N ASN A 99 3.25 17.12 -13.65
CA ASN A 99 2.48 18.36 -13.47
C ASN A 99 1.75 18.51 -12.13
N ALA A 100 1.46 17.42 -11.41
CA ALA A 100 0.88 17.51 -10.05
C ALA A 100 1.94 17.89 -9.01
N HIS A 101 3.20 17.52 -9.26
CA HIS A 101 4.29 17.69 -8.32
C HIS A 101 4.76 19.12 -8.12
N VAL A 102 4.77 19.95 -9.17
CA VAL A 102 5.23 21.35 -9.06
C VAL A 102 4.31 22.18 -8.15
N GLN A 103 3.01 21.87 -8.09
CA GLN A 103 2.06 22.52 -7.16
C GLN A 103 2.14 21.96 -5.73
N GLN A 104 2.49 20.69 -5.54
CA GLN A 104 2.58 20.06 -4.21
C GLN A 104 3.93 20.27 -3.51
N LEU A 105 5.01 20.50 -4.26
CA LEU A 105 6.32 20.89 -3.72
C LEU A 105 6.25 22.18 -2.89
N SER A 106 5.42 23.14 -3.30
CA SER A 106 5.20 24.39 -2.57
C SER A 106 4.43 24.22 -1.25
N ARG A 107 3.83 23.04 -1.02
CA ARG A 107 3.06 22.72 0.20
C ARG A 107 3.78 21.76 1.16
N GLY A 108 4.93 21.19 0.77
CA GLY A 108 5.82 20.46 1.69
C GLY A 108 5.37 19.05 2.12
N ASP A 109 4.20 18.57 1.71
CA ASP A 109 3.53 17.46 2.43
C ASP A 109 3.62 16.06 1.80
N GLU A 110 4.44 15.83 0.77
CA GLU A 110 4.48 14.51 0.11
C GLU A 110 5.87 13.87 0.03
N LEU A 111 6.09 12.86 0.88
CA LEU A 111 7.24 11.93 0.82
C LEU A 111 7.49 11.39 -0.60
N ILE A 112 6.43 11.17 -1.38
CA ILE A 112 6.51 10.68 -2.76
C ILE A 112 7.19 11.70 -3.69
N ALA A 113 6.94 13.00 -3.49
CA ALA A 113 7.60 14.05 -4.26
C ALA A 113 9.10 14.13 -3.97
N PHE A 114 9.51 13.93 -2.71
CA PHE A 114 10.92 13.83 -2.33
C PHE A 114 11.59 12.59 -2.95
N VAL A 115 10.94 11.42 -2.89
CA VAL A 115 11.46 10.20 -3.54
C VAL A 115 11.56 10.40 -5.06
N TRP A 116 10.57 11.05 -5.67
CA TRP A 116 10.60 11.41 -7.09
C TRP A 116 11.79 12.33 -7.41
N LEU A 117 12.03 13.37 -6.61
CA LEU A 117 13.15 14.30 -6.81
C LEU A 117 14.49 13.58 -6.68
N LEU A 118 14.64 12.74 -5.65
CA LEU A 118 15.81 11.92 -5.41
C LEU A 118 16.09 10.99 -6.61
N MET A 119 15.05 10.32 -7.12
CA MET A 119 15.16 9.47 -8.30
C MET A 119 15.53 10.27 -9.56
N ALA A 120 15.05 11.51 -9.72
CA ALA A 120 15.50 12.40 -10.81
C ALA A 120 16.97 12.76 -10.67
N HIS A 121 17.40 13.14 -9.46
CA HIS A 121 18.77 13.55 -9.18
C HIS A 121 19.78 12.43 -9.46
N PHE A 122 19.43 11.18 -9.14
CA PHE A 122 20.27 10.02 -9.44
C PHE A 122 20.16 9.50 -10.88
N GLY A 123 19.42 10.17 -11.77
CA GLY A 123 19.25 9.73 -13.16
C GLY A 123 18.41 8.45 -13.32
N LEU A 124 17.73 8.00 -12.26
CA LEU A 124 16.90 6.78 -12.25
C LEU A 124 15.54 6.97 -12.93
N LYS A 125 15.28 8.16 -13.48
CA LYS A 125 14.15 8.44 -14.36
C LYS A 125 14.59 8.25 -15.81
N GLU A 126 14.77 7.00 -16.20
CA GLU A 126 14.89 6.67 -17.61
C GLU A 126 13.55 6.99 -18.31
N HIS A 127 13.64 7.62 -19.48
CA HIS A 127 12.51 8.03 -20.33
C HIS A 127 11.69 6.83 -20.84
N ALA A 128 10.93 6.17 -19.97
CA ALA A 128 10.14 5.00 -20.34
C ALA A 128 8.70 5.35 -20.76
N TRP A 129 8.47 6.46 -21.47
CA TRP A 129 7.18 6.77 -22.14
C TRP A 129 7.35 7.77 -23.31
N VAL A 130 8.03 7.37 -24.39
CA VAL A 130 7.94 8.10 -25.68
C VAL A 130 7.27 7.28 -26.79
N GLU A 131 7.16 5.95 -26.69
CA GLU A 131 6.62 5.14 -27.80
C GLU A 131 5.25 4.51 -27.50
N THR A 132 4.17 5.28 -27.61
CA THR A 132 2.82 4.75 -27.92
C THR A 132 1.82 5.82 -28.41
N ARG A 133 2.31 6.93 -29.00
CA ARG A 133 1.42 7.90 -29.68
C ARG A 133 1.95 8.36 -31.05
N ARG A 134 2.75 7.53 -31.73
CA ARG A 134 3.14 7.76 -33.14
C ARG A 134 2.87 6.61 -34.09
N GLU A 135 2.10 5.61 -33.66
CA GLU A 135 1.59 4.59 -34.57
C GLU A 135 0.09 4.46 -34.38
N GLN A 136 -0.67 5.47 -34.81
CA GLN A 136 -1.94 5.34 -35.53
C GLN A 136 -2.19 6.72 -36.15
N THR A 137 -1.62 6.88 -37.35
CA THR A 137 -2.02 7.83 -38.39
C THR A 137 -3.52 7.85 -38.59
#